data_AF-A0A0A7LLQ4-F1
#
_entry.id   AF-A0A0A7LLQ4-F1
#
_cell.length_a   1.000
_cell.length_b   1.000
_cell.length_c   1.000
_cell.angle_alpha   90.00
_cell.angle_beta   90.00
_cell.angle_gamma   90.00
#
_symmetry.space_group_name_H-M   'P 1'
#
loop_
_entity.id
_entity.type
_entity.pdbx_description
1 polymer ?
#
loop_
_entity_poly.entity_id
_entity_poly.type
_entity_poly.pdbx_seq_one_letter_code
_entity_poly.pdbx_strand_id
1 'polypeptide(L)' 'MLLQVAFSFLVLLACVGGILLLAFVLTWQERGASAQERQWRLLTGVLPVAGGVVSILLGLFFLLMVVWSPDGAELLARL' A
#
# COMPACT_ATOMS: atom_id res chain seq x y z
N MET A 1 -6.30 6.55 22.24
CA MET A 1 -7.28 7.31 21.43
C MET A 1 -6.63 8.21 20.39
N LEU A 2 -6.05 9.38 20.72
CA LEU A 2 -5.48 10.29 19.70
C LEU A 2 -4.43 9.61 18.80
N LEU A 3 -3.53 8.82 19.40
CA LEU A 3 -2.47 8.11 18.68
C LEU A 3 -3.02 7.03 17.73
N GLN A 4 -4.08 6.31 18.13
CA GLN A 4 -4.74 5.30 17.29
C GLN A 4 -5.46 5.95 16.09
N VAL A 5 -6.07 7.11 16.31
CA VAL A 5 -6.68 7.93 15.24
C VAL A 5 -5.61 8.42 14.27
N ALA A 6 -4.50 8.97 14.78
CA ALA A 6 -3.38 9.41 13.95
C ALA A 6 -2.79 8.25 13.12
N PHE A 7 -2.61 7.07 13.73
CA PHE A 7 -2.17 5.87 13.03
C PHE A 7 -3.15 5.45 11.92
N SER A 8 -4.45 5.51 12.21
CA SER A 8 -5.48 5.20 11.21
C SER A 8 -5.43 6.16 10.02
N PHE A 9 -5.18 7.46 10.25
CA PHE A 9 -4.96 8.43 9.18
C PHE A 9 -3.69 8.12 8.36
N LEU A 10 -2.61 7.69 8.99
CA LEU A 10 -1.40 7.28 8.28
C LEU A 10 -1.65 6.05 7.39
N VAL A 11 -2.43 5.08 7.87
CA VAL A 11 -2.86 3.93 7.06
C VAL A 11 -3.68 4.39 5.86
N LEU A 12 -4.64 5.30 6.04
CA LEU A 12 -5.41 5.87 4.92
C LEU A 12 -4.53 6.61 3.92
N LEU A 13 -3.54 7.37 4.39
CA LEU A 13 -2.59 8.06 3.52
C LEU A 13 -1.74 7.07 2.71
N ALA A 14 -1.32 5.96 3.35
CA ALA A 14 -0.62 4.88 2.66
C ALA A 14 -1.50 4.20 1.61
N CYS A 15 -2.82 4.05 1.84
CA CYS A 15 -3.76 3.59 0.82
C CYS A 15 -3.80 4.53 -0.38
N VAL A 16 -3.94 5.84 -0.15
CA VAL A 16 -3.94 6.85 -1.22
C VAL A 16 -2.61 6.80 -1.99
N GLY A 17 -1.49 6.73 -1.28
CA GLY A 17 -0.16 6.59 -1.88
C GLY A 17 -0.02 5.32 -2.73
N GLY A 18 -0.54 4.19 -2.25
CA GLY A 18 -0.57 2.93 -2.99
C GLY A 18 -1.37 3.03 -4.29
N ILE A 19 -2.56 3.65 -4.25
CA ILE A 19 -3.40 3.87 -5.43
C ILE A 19 -2.68 4.77 -6.44
N LEU A 20 -2.09 5.88 -5.99
CA LEU A 20 -1.34 6.79 -6.86
C LEU A 20 -0.11 6.11 -7.48
N LEU A 21 0.60 5.29 -6.71
CA LEU A 21 1.75 4.53 -7.19
C LEU A 21 1.34 3.53 -8.28
N LEU A 22 0.25 2.79 -8.06
CA LEU A 22 -0.29 1.86 -9.05
C LEU A 22 -0.74 2.59 -10.32
N ALA A 23 -1.46 3.70 -10.18
CA ALA A 23 -1.90 4.52 -11.31
C ALA A 23 -0.70 5.05 -12.12
N PHE A 24 0.34 5.50 -11.44
CA PHE A 24 1.58 5.96 -12.07
C PHE A 24 2.27 4.84 -12.86
N VAL A 25 2.42 3.67 -12.24
CA VAL A 25 3.12 2.53 -12.85
C VAL A 25 2.34 1.95 -14.03
N LEU A 26 1.00 1.94 -13.96
CA LEU A 26 0.13 1.59 -15.09
C LEU A 26 0.26 2.61 -16.22
N THR A 27 0.23 3.91 -15.92
CA THR A 27 0.43 4.97 -16.92
C THR A 27 1.80 4.85 -17.59
N TRP A 28 2.85 4.52 -16.83
CA TRP A 28 4.19 4.27 -17.37
C TRP A 28 4.23 3.04 -18.27
N GLN A 29 3.47 1.99 -17.93
CA GLN A 29 3.35 0.80 -18.73
C GLN A 29 2.63 1.07 -20.06
N GLU A 30 1.54 1.84 -20.05
CA GLU A 30 0.78 2.22 -21.26
C GLU A 30 1.60 3.03 -22.27
N ARG A 31 2.55 3.83 -21.78
CA ARG A 31 3.50 4.61 -22.60
C ARG A 31 4.55 3.77 -23.34
N GLY A 32 4.52 2.44 -23.22
CA GLY A 32 5.39 1.55 -24.01
C GLY A 32 5.08 1.64 -25.51
N ALA A 33 6.12 1.70 -26.34
CA ALA A 33 5.99 1.93 -27.79
C ALA A 33 5.53 0.70 -28.56
N SER A 34 5.73 -0.50 -28.01
CA SER A 34 5.35 -1.77 -28.61
C SER A 34 4.58 -2.67 -27.63
N ALA A 35 3.79 -3.60 -28.16
CA ALA A 35 3.06 -4.58 -27.34
C ALA A 35 4.01 -5.43 -26.47
N GLN A 36 5.17 -5.82 -27.02
CA GLN A 36 6.16 -6.62 -26.30
C GLN A 36 6.81 -5.84 -25.14
N GLU A 37 7.12 -4.55 -25.34
CA GLU A 37 7.65 -3.69 -24.28
C GLU A 37 6.61 -3.46 -23.16
N ARG A 38 5.34 -3.27 -23.52
CA ARG A 38 4.24 -3.15 -22.56
C ARG A 38 4.09 -4.41 -21.71
N GLN A 39 4.23 -5.58 -22.32
CA GLN A 39 4.11 -6.88 -21.65
C GLN A 39 5.31 -7.15 -20.74
N TRP A 40 6.52 -6.75 -21.16
CA TRP A 40 7.71 -6.78 -20.32
C TRP A 40 7.55 -5.89 -19.08
N ARG A 41 7.17 -4.61 -19.27
CA ARG A 41 6.93 -3.66 -18.17
C ARG A 41 5.83 -4.12 -17.21
N LEU A 42 4.80 -4.81 -17.72
CA LEU A 42 3.77 -5.45 -16.87
C LEU A 42 4.39 -6.47 -15.93
N LEU A 43 5.18 -7.41 -16.46
CA LEU A 43 5.73 -8.51 -15.69
C LEU A 43 6.86 -8.08 -14.74
N THR A 44 7.75 -7.18 -15.19
CA THR A 44 8.94 -6.81 -14.42
C THR A 44 8.75 -5.56 -13.55
N GLY A 45 7.72 -4.76 -13.82
CA GLY A 45 7.46 -3.51 -13.10
C GLY A 45 6.11 -3.52 -12.40
N VAL A 46 5.02 -3.59 -13.16
CA VAL A 46 3.66 -3.48 -12.61
C VAL A 46 3.36 -4.60 -11.61
N LEU A 47 3.63 -5.85 -11.98
CA LEU A 47 3.33 -7.02 -11.15
C LEU A 47 4.09 -7.03 -9.81
N PRO A 48 5.41 -6.83 -9.75
CA PRO A 48 6.12 -6.79 -8.46
C PRO A 48 5.72 -5.57 -7.63
N VAL A 49 5.52 -4.40 -8.25
CA VAL A 49 5.05 -3.21 -7.51
C VAL A 49 3.65 -3.45 -6.93
N ALA A 50 2.74 -4.02 -7.72
CA ALA A 50 1.40 -4.36 -7.25
C ALA A 50 1.42 -5.39 -6.13
N GLY A 51 2.22 -6.44 -6.25
CA GLY A 51 2.41 -7.43 -5.19
C GLY A 51 2.94 -6.80 -3.90
N GLY A 52 3.92 -5.89 -4.00
CA GLY A 52 4.46 -5.14 -2.88
C GLY A 52 3.41 -4.23 -2.23
N VAL A 53 2.70 -3.43 -3.02
CA VAL A 53 1.63 -2.54 -2.53
C VAL A 53 0.54 -3.35 -1.82
N VAL A 54 0.04 -4.43 -2.43
CA VAL A 54 -0.98 -5.28 -1.82
C VAL A 54 -0.49 -5.89 -0.50
N SER A 55 0.74 -6.38 -0.45
CA SER A 55 1.32 -6.95 0.77
C SER A 55 1.43 -5.91 1.90
N ILE A 56 1.86 -4.68 1.56
CA ILE A 56 1.94 -3.56 2.50
C ILE A 56 0.56 -3.20 3.01
N LEU A 57 -0.43 -3.04 2.12
CA LEU A 57 -1.80 -2.69 2.50
C LEU A 57 -2.44 -3.76 3.38
N LEU A 58 -2.18 -5.04 3.08
CA LEU A 58 -2.64 -6.15 3.92
C LEU A 58 -2.00 -6.08 5.32
N GLY A 59 -0.69 -5.86 5.39
CA GLY A 59 0.02 -5.68 6.66
C GLY A 59 -0.49 -4.49 7.47
N LEU A 60 -0.75 -3.35 6.82
CA LEU A 60 -1.33 -2.16 7.45
C LEU A 60 -2.76 -2.43 7.94
N PHE A 61 -3.56 -3.18 7.18
CA PHE A 61 -4.89 -3.58 7.61
C PHE A 61 -4.85 -4.47 8.86
N PHE A 62 -3.96 -5.46 8.89
CA PHE A 62 -3.73 -6.27 10.09
C PHE A 62 -3.28 -5.42 11.28
N LEU A 63 -2.33 -4.51 11.08
CA LEU A 63 -1.92 -3.58 12.11
C LEU A 63 -3.09 -2.73 12.61
N LEU A 64 -3.94 -2.23 11.71
CA LEU A 64 -5.13 -1.47 12.07
C LEU A 64 -6.06 -2.31 12.97
N MET A 65 -6.31 -3.57 12.62
CA MET A 65 -7.10 -4.48 13.47
C MET A 65 -6.49 -4.68 14.85
N VAL A 66 -5.16 -4.85 14.93
CA VAL A 66 -4.45 -4.98 16.21
C VAL A 66 -4.54 -3.69 17.02
N VAL A 67 -4.35 -2.54 16.39
CA VAL A 67 -4.41 -1.22 17.04
C VAL A 67 -5.78 -0.92 17.65
N TRP A 68 -6.84 -1.39 17.00
CA TRP A 68 -8.23 -1.25 17.47
C TRP A 68 -8.71 -2.42 18.33
N SER A 69 -7.85 -3.41 18.62
CA SER A 69 -8.12 -4.45 19.61
C SER A 69 -8.11 -3.88 21.04
N PRO A 70 -8.67 -4.59 22.03
CA PRO A 70 -8.70 -4.14 23.43
C PRO A 70 -7.33 -3.74 23.99
N ASP A 71 -6.28 -4.49 23.63
CA ASP A 71 -4.91 -4.26 24.08
C ASP A 71 -4.12 -3.32 23.14
N GLY A 72 -4.73 -2.90 22.02
CA GLY A 72 -4.06 -2.18 20.95
C GLY A 72 -3.55 -0.80 21.35
N ALA A 73 -4.22 -0.13 22.28
CA ALA A 73 -3.79 1.17 22.80
C ALA A 73 -2.48 1.07 23.61
N GLU A 74 -2.32 -0.01 24.38
CA GLU A 74 -1.13 -0.25 25.20
C GLU A 74 0.05 -0.68 24.34
N LEU A 75 -0.21 -1.50 23.31
CA LEU A 75 0.79 -1.95 22.34
C LEU A 75 1.40 -0.76 21.57
N LEU A 76 0.56 0.20 21.17
CA LEU A 76 0.99 1.43 20.48
C LEU A 76 1.76 2.39 21.38
N ALA A 77 1.50 2.39 22.69
CA ALA A 77 2.22 3.22 23.65
C ALA A 77 3.63 2.68 23.99
N ARG A 78 3.91 1.43 23.61
CA ARG A 78 5.21 0.76 23.81
C ARG A 78 6.11 0.82 22.56
N LEU A 79 5.59 1.26 21.42
CA LEU A 79 6.32 1.50 20.17
C LEU A 79 6.90 2.92 20.15
#